data_AF-A0A2P6W8T3-F1
#
_entry.id   AF-A0A2P6W8T3-F1
#
_cell.length_a   1.000
_cell.length_b   1.000
_cell.length_c   1.000
_cell.angle_alpha   90.00
_cell.angle_beta   90.00
_cell.angle_gamma   90.00
#
_symmetry.space_group_name_H-M   'P 1'
#
loop_
_entity.id
_entity.type
_entity.pdbx_description
1 polymer ?
#
loop_
_entity_poly.entity_id
_entity_poly.type
_entity_poly.pdbx_seq_one_letter_code
_entity_poly.pdbx_strand_id
1 'polypeptide(L)'
;MREKVREGYEQGDYEGDYREGREVREKEKELFEGLFDEISGPEVLDLGCGTGLPFDRYLVGQGFEVTGLDISEKHVKKAGENVPEAEFFRGDFFEKEFGDD
;
A
#
# COMPACT_ATOMS: atom_id res chain seq x y z
N MET A 1 0.02 3.59 21.49
CA MET A 1 1.10 3.55 20.48
C MET A 1 0.55 3.85 19.09
N ARG A 2 -0.52 3.17 18.65
CA ARG A 2 -1.17 3.39 17.34
C ARG A 2 -1.62 4.84 17.09
N GLU A 3 -2.26 5.47 18.06
CA GLU A 3 -2.65 6.89 17.93
C GLU A 3 -1.47 7.82 17.66
N LYS A 4 -0.35 7.64 18.37
CA LYS A 4 0.88 8.41 18.15
C LYS A 4 1.46 8.20 16.76
N VAL A 5 1.39 6.97 16.24
CA VAL A 5 1.84 6.65 14.87
C VAL A 5 0.96 7.38 13.85
N ARG A 6 -0.37 7.29 14.00
CA ARG A 6 -1.32 8.00 13.14
C ARG A 6 -1.09 9.51 13.18
N GLU A 7 -1.01 10.11 14.37
CA GLU A 7 -0.74 11.54 14.54
C GLU A 7 0.56 11.97 13.84
N GLY A 8 1.61 11.15 13.93
CA GLY A 8 2.86 11.38 13.23
C GLY A 8 2.70 11.41 11.70
N TYR A 9 1.96 10.45 11.13
CA TYR A 9 1.71 10.41 9.69
C TYR A 9 0.85 11.57 9.19
N GLU A 10 -0.16 11.99 9.96
CA GLU A 10 -1.02 13.12 9.58
C GLU A 10 -0.24 14.44 9.56
N GLN A 11 0.63 14.65 10.55
CA GLN A 11 1.37 15.91 10.73
C GLN A 11 2.66 15.98 9.90
N GLY A 12 3.36 14.86 9.71
CA GLY A 12 4.64 14.81 9.02
C GLY A 12 4.52 14.70 7.50
N ASP A 13 5.59 14.99 6.78
CA ASP A 13 5.67 14.72 5.34
C ASP A 13 6.39 13.40 5.07
N TYR A 14 5.75 12.30 5.46
CA TYR A 14 6.33 10.96 5.33
C TYR A 14 6.79 10.64 3.89
N GLU A 15 6.04 11.12 2.90
CA GLU A 15 6.38 10.90 1.50
C GLU A 15 7.63 11.68 1.11
N GLY A 16 7.69 13.00 1.41
CA GLY A 16 8.88 13.80 1.16
C GLY A 16 10.11 13.28 1.89
N ASP A 17 9.96 12.93 3.17
CA ASP A 17 11.09 12.54 4.03
C ASP A 17 11.66 11.16 3.69
N TYR A 18 10.83 10.22 3.20
CA TYR A 18 11.22 8.81 3.09
C TYR A 18 10.93 8.15 1.73
N ARG A 19 10.07 8.71 0.90
CA ARG A 19 9.55 8.03 -0.30
C ARG A 19 9.62 8.85 -1.59
N GLU A 20 10.04 10.11 -1.54
CA GLU A 20 10.14 10.97 -2.71
C GLU A 20 11.02 10.33 -3.80
N GLY A 21 10.48 10.22 -5.02
CA GLY A 21 11.19 9.67 -6.18
C GLY A 21 11.59 8.19 -6.05
N ARG A 22 11.07 7.46 -5.06
CA ARG A 22 11.37 6.04 -4.89
C ARG A 22 10.67 5.21 -5.95
N GLU A 23 11.42 4.34 -6.61
CA GLU A 23 10.90 3.27 -7.47
C GLU A 23 11.19 1.90 -6.86
N VAL A 24 10.48 0.87 -7.36
CA VAL A 24 10.76 -0.52 -7.00
C VAL A 24 12.14 -0.91 -7.52
N ARG A 25 13.01 -1.35 -6.62
CA ARG A 25 14.39 -1.74 -6.94
C ARG A 25 14.41 -3.12 -7.58
N GLU A 26 15.44 -3.42 -8.36
CA GLU A 26 15.59 -4.72 -9.03
C GLU A 26 15.43 -5.92 -8.09
N LYS A 27 16.05 -5.89 -6.91
CA LYS A 27 15.90 -6.97 -5.92
C LYS A 27 14.47 -7.13 -5.38
N GLU A 28 13.69 -6.05 -5.34
CA GLU A 28 12.29 -6.10 -4.92
C GLU A 28 11.43 -6.68 -6.06
N LYS A 29 11.74 -6.34 -7.32
CA LYS A 29 11.11 -6.98 -8.49
C LYS A 29 11.38 -8.47 -8.54
N GLU A 30 12.63 -8.89 -8.37
CA GLU A 30 13.01 -10.32 -8.31
C GLU A 30 12.22 -11.08 -7.24
N LEU A 31 11.99 -10.46 -6.08
CA LEU A 31 11.19 -11.04 -5.01
C LEU A 31 9.70 -11.18 -5.43
N PHE A 32 9.14 -10.14 -6.04
CA PHE A 32 7.77 -10.16 -6.53
C PHE A 32 7.57 -11.19 -7.65
N GLU A 33 8.46 -11.23 -8.63
CA GLU A 33 8.42 -12.22 -9.73
C GLU A 33 8.43 -13.65 -9.19
N GLY A 34 9.32 -13.95 -8.24
CA GLY A 34 9.36 -15.26 -7.59
C GLY A 34 8.10 -15.58 -6.76
N LEU A 35 7.40 -14.56 -6.24
CA LEU A 35 6.12 -14.74 -5.54
C LEU A 35 4.97 -14.95 -6.52
N PHE A 36 4.96 -14.21 -7.64
CA PHE A 36 3.88 -14.26 -8.63
C PHE A 36 3.71 -15.66 -9.23
N ASP A 37 4.81 -16.39 -9.40
CA ASP A 37 4.79 -17.78 -9.87
C ASP A 37 4.14 -18.75 -8.85
N GLU A 38 4.09 -18.38 -7.57
CA GLU A 38 3.63 -19.24 -6.47
C GLU A 38 2.21 -18.90 -5.96
N ILE A 39 1.65 -17.76 -6.37
CA ILE A 39 0.32 -17.31 -5.95
C ILE A 39 -0.72 -17.45 -7.08
N SER A 40 -1.98 -17.68 -6.70
CA SER A 40 -3.10 -17.77 -7.63
C SER A 40 -4.06 -16.60 -7.43
N GLY A 41 -4.36 -15.86 -8.49
CA GLY A 41 -5.35 -14.79 -8.48
C GLY A 41 -4.71 -13.39 -8.55
N PRO A 42 -5.43 -12.39 -9.09
CA PRO A 42 -4.91 -11.04 -9.25
C PRO A 42 -5.09 -10.18 -8.00
N GLU A 43 -5.76 -10.65 -6.94
CA GLU A 43 -6.17 -9.80 -5.82
C GLU A 43 -5.06 -9.68 -4.77
N VAL A 44 -4.70 -8.44 -4.41
CA VAL A 44 -3.73 -8.13 -3.35
C VAL A 44 -4.35 -7.17 -2.35
N LEU A 45 -4.24 -7.52 -1.07
CA LEU A 45 -4.55 -6.65 0.05
C LEU A 45 -3.26 -6.09 0.67
N ASP A 46 -3.02 -4.78 0.55
CA ASP A 46 -1.89 -4.11 1.21
C ASP A 46 -2.30 -3.48 2.55
N LEU A 47 -1.70 -3.96 3.64
CA LEU A 47 -1.98 -3.50 5.00
C LEU A 47 -0.88 -2.53 5.47
N GLY A 48 -1.23 -1.25 5.59
CA GLY A 48 -0.28 -0.16 5.80
C GLY A 48 0.26 0.39 4.47
N CYS A 49 -0.63 0.57 3.50
CA CYS A 49 -0.26 0.92 2.12
C CYS A 49 0.41 2.29 1.95
N GLY A 50 0.32 3.18 2.94
CA GLY A 50 0.85 4.52 2.84
C GLY A 50 0.27 5.27 1.64
N THR A 51 1.13 5.90 0.83
CA THR A 51 0.72 6.67 -0.35
C THR A 51 0.60 5.83 -1.63
N GLY A 52 0.57 4.50 -1.52
CA GLY A 52 0.50 3.56 -2.64
C GLY A 52 1.80 3.42 -3.45
N LEU A 53 2.82 4.22 -3.13
CA LEU A 53 4.10 4.20 -3.83
C LEU A 53 5.23 3.52 -3.02
N PRO A 54 6.13 2.79 -3.70
CA PRO A 54 6.11 2.45 -5.13
C PRO A 54 5.35 1.16 -5.45
N PHE A 55 4.93 0.42 -4.42
CA PHE A 55 4.58 -0.99 -4.55
C PHE A 55 3.20 -1.22 -5.16
N ASP A 56 2.16 -0.53 -4.69
CA ASP A 56 0.81 -0.72 -5.24
C ASP A 56 0.76 -0.30 -6.72
N ARG A 57 1.46 0.78 -7.06
CA ARG A 57 1.62 1.20 -8.46
C ARG A 57 2.31 0.13 -9.31
N TYR A 58 3.32 -0.53 -8.76
CA TYR A 58 4.01 -1.60 -9.45
C TYR A 58 3.10 -2.82 -9.63
N LEU A 59 2.41 -3.26 -8.58
CA LEU A 59 1.50 -4.41 -8.59
C LEU A 59 0.35 -4.21 -9.57
N VAL A 60 -0.31 -3.05 -9.56
CA VAL A 60 -1.31 -2.67 -10.56
C VAL A 60 -0.72 -2.74 -11.97
N GLY A 61 0.51 -2.24 -12.17
CA GLY A 61 1.21 -2.32 -13.44
C GLY A 61 1.53 -3.74 -13.92
N GLN A 62 1.57 -4.72 -13.00
CA GLN A 62 1.70 -6.15 -13.31
C GLN A 62 0.33 -6.84 -13.52
N GLY A 63 -0.78 -6.11 -13.39
CA GLY A 63 -2.13 -6.62 -13.61
C GLY A 63 -2.84 -7.14 -12.35
N PHE A 64 -2.31 -6.83 -11.15
CA PHE A 64 -3.00 -7.15 -9.90
C PHE A 64 -4.09 -6.11 -9.58
N GLU A 65 -5.18 -6.59 -8.99
CA GLU A 65 -6.25 -5.80 -8.38
C GLU A 65 -5.88 -5.52 -6.92
N VAL A 66 -5.46 -4.29 -6.64
CA VAL A 66 -4.95 -3.91 -5.32
C VAL A 66 -6.03 -3.20 -4.50
N THR A 67 -6.23 -3.68 -3.27
CA THR A 67 -6.96 -2.99 -2.22
C THR A 67 -5.99 -2.62 -1.10
N GLY A 68 -5.86 -1.33 -0.78
CA GLY A 68 -5.00 -0.85 0.31
C GLY A 68 -5.79 -0.38 1.54
N LEU A 69 -5.24 -0.64 2.72
CA LEU A 69 -5.78 -0.17 4.01
C LEU A 69 -4.68 0.57 4.78
N ASP A 70 -4.91 1.82 5.16
CA ASP A 70 -3.99 2.58 6.03
C ASP A 70 -4.74 3.34 7.12
N ILE A 71 -4.08 3.54 8.26
CA ILE A 71 -4.65 4.25 9.41
C ILE A 71 -4.73 5.77 9.19
N SER A 72 -3.90 6.29 8.27
CA SER A 72 -3.75 7.71 7.93
C SER A 72 -4.68 8.10 6.77
N GLU A 73 -5.56 9.06 7.02
CA GLU A 73 -6.49 9.58 6.00
C GLU A 73 -5.72 10.32 4.90
N LYS A 74 -4.68 11.07 5.28
CA LYS A 74 -3.79 11.75 4.35
C LYS A 74 -3.10 10.77 3.40
N HIS A 75 -2.66 9.62 3.91
CA HIS A 75 -2.02 8.59 3.10
C HIS A 75 -2.99 7.96 2.10
N VAL A 76 -4.16 7.52 2.57
CA VAL A 76 -5.21 6.94 1.72
C VAL A 76 -5.61 7.89 0.59
N LYS A 77 -5.78 9.18 0.90
CA LYS A 77 -6.08 10.19 -0.12
C LYS A 77 -4.98 10.26 -1.18
N LYS A 78 -3.72 10.35 -0.76
CA LYS A 78 -2.57 10.38 -1.68
C LYS A 78 -2.44 9.08 -2.48
N ALA A 79 -2.72 7.92 -1.88
CA ALA A 79 -2.70 6.63 -2.56
C ALA A 79 -3.70 6.59 -3.71
N GLY A 80 -4.93 7.04 -3.49
CA GLY A 80 -5.94 7.15 -4.56
C GLY A 80 -5.57 8.17 -5.65
N GLU A 81 -4.81 9.22 -5.32
CA GLU A 81 -4.28 10.16 -6.31
C GLU A 81 -3.11 9.55 -7.13
N ASN A 82 -2.24 8.78 -6.47
CA ASN A 82 -1.04 8.18 -7.07
C ASN A 82 -1.34 6.91 -7.89
N VAL A 83 -2.36 6.15 -7.49
CA VAL A 83 -2.73 4.84 -8.06
C VAL A 83 -4.25 4.77 -8.22
N PRO A 84 -4.85 5.57 -9.12
CA PRO A 84 -6.31 5.64 -9.28
C PRO A 84 -6.96 4.34 -9.77
N GLU A 85 -6.17 3.38 -10.25
CA GLU A 85 -6.61 2.05 -10.65
C GLU A 85 -6.84 1.09 -9.47
N ALA A 86 -6.38 1.43 -8.26
CA ALA A 86 -6.54 0.65 -7.03
C ALA A 86 -7.57 1.28 -6.07
N GLU A 87 -8.07 0.48 -5.13
CA GLU A 87 -9.00 0.94 -4.10
C GLU A 87 -8.28 1.15 -2.77
N PHE A 88 -8.52 2.28 -2.10
CA PHE A 88 -7.87 2.59 -0.83
C PHE A 88 -8.89 2.97 0.23
N PHE A 89 -8.76 2.36 1.41
CA PHE A 89 -9.63 2.57 2.54
C PHE A 89 -8.84 3.03 3.75
N ARG A 90 -9.47 3.91 4.54
CA ARG A 90 -8.97 4.25 5.85
C ARG A 90 -9.42 3.21 6.87
N GLY A 91 -8.49 2.64 7.63
CA GLY A 91 -8.81 1.77 8.74
C GLY A 91 -7.61 1.31 9.56
N ASP A 92 -7.87 0.84 10.78
CA ASP A 92 -6.87 0.13 11.57
C ASP A 92 -6.98 -1.37 11.26
N PHE A 93 -5.96 -1.93 10.59
CA PHE A 93 -5.95 -3.35 10.24
C PHE A 93 -5.98 -4.27 11.47
N PHE A 94 -5.61 -3.78 12.66
CA PHE A 94 -5.74 -4.58 13.89
C PHE A 94 -7.18 -4.71 14.39
N GLU A 95 -8.08 -3.84 13.93
CA GLU A 95 -9.51 -3.88 14.26
C GLU A 95 -10.33 -4.50 13.10
N LYS A 96 -9.65 -4.86 12.02
CA LYS A 96 -10.28 -5.43 10.83
C LYS A 96 -10.39 -6.94 10.97
N GLU A 97 -11.61 -7.44 10.79
CA GLU A 97 -11.87 -8.85 10.54
C GLU A 97 -11.79 -9.11 9.03
N PHE A 98 -11.07 -10.15 8.65
CA PHE A 98 -10.98 -10.66 7.28
C PHE A 98 -11.76 -11.98 7.23
N GLY A 99 -12.53 -12.19 6.15
CA GLY A 99 -13.33 -13.40 5.99
C GLY A 99 -12.46 -14.65 5.84
N ASP A 100 -13.02 -15.81 6.18
CA ASP A 100 -12.35 -17.13 6.11
C ASP A 100 -12.61 -17.88 4.78
N ASP A 101 -12.77 -17.19 3.65
CA ASP A 101 -13.00 -17.89 2.36
C ASP A 101 -11.87 -18.87 1.99
#